data_AF-A0A086MJN4-F1
#
_entry.id   AF-A0A086MJN4-F1
#
_cell.length_a   1.000
_cell.length_b   1.000
_cell.length_c   1.000
_cell.angle_alpha   90.00
_cell.angle_beta   90.00
_cell.angle_gamma   90.00
#
_symmetry.space_group_name_H-M   'P 1'
#
loop_
_entity.id
_entity.type
_entity.pdbx_description
1 polymer ?
#
loop_
_entity_poly.entity_id
_entity_poly.type
_entity_poly.pdbx_seq_one_letter_code
_entity_poly.pdbx_strand_id
1 'polypeptide(L)'
;MRFMVALAIVSSFVLPLSMPAEGQTRLPRVSPSERATKDINRRIRQDQQLLNLEERIRMDNNQIRQDIQRERLFAPRPLPPVSRGACPRGSISC
;
A
#
# COMPACT_ATOMS: atom_id res chain seq x y z
N MET A 1 50.72 24.97 56.00
CA MET A 1 49.78 25.72 55.13
C MET A 1 50.25 25.82 53.68
N ARG A 2 51.51 26.17 53.39
CA ARG A 2 52.05 26.28 52.02
C ARG A 2 51.93 25.01 51.17
N PHE A 3 52.11 23.83 51.76
CA PHE A 3 51.98 22.54 51.07
C PHE A 3 50.54 22.20 50.65
N MET A 4 49.54 22.58 51.46
CA MET A 4 48.13 22.38 51.12
C MET A 4 47.70 23.23 49.92
N VAL A 5 48.23 24.46 49.83
CA VAL A 5 47.96 25.37 48.72
C VAL A 5 48.58 24.83 47.42
N ALA A 6 49.81 24.30 47.47
CA ALA A 6 50.44 23.69 46.31
C ALA A 6 49.66 22.46 45.80
N LEU A 7 49.15 21.63 46.71
CA LEU A 7 48.36 20.45 46.37
C LEU A 7 47.01 20.82 45.73
N ALA A 8 46.38 21.90 46.20
CA ALA A 8 45.15 22.44 45.62
C ALA A 8 45.35 23.06 44.23
N ILE A 9 46.52 23.66 43.98
CA ILE A 9 46.86 24.24 42.66
C ILE A 9 47.19 23.12 41.66
N VAL A 10 47.90 22.08 42.09
CA VAL A 10 48.21 20.93 41.22
C VAL A 10 46.96 20.12 40.91
N SER A 11 46.06 19.90 41.88
CA SER A 11 44.81 19.17 41.63
C SER A 11 43.87 19.90 40.66
N SER A 12 43.85 21.23 40.69
CA SER A 12 43.04 22.05 39.76
C SER A 12 43.58 22.02 38.32
N PHE A 13 44.85 21.69 38.11
CA PHE A 13 45.43 21.49 36.77
C PHE A 13 45.26 20.06 36.22
N VAL A 14 44.98 19.07 37.07
CA VAL A 14 44.75 17.67 36.65
C VAL A 14 43.29 17.41 36.25
N LEU A 15 42.37 18.32 36.60
CA LEU A 15 40.93 18.18 36.37
C LEU A 15 40.38 18.56 34.96
N PRO A 16 41.12 19.03 33.94
CA PRO A 16 40.53 19.28 32.62
C PRO A 16 40.74 18.08 31.68
N LEU A 17 40.54 16.84 32.14
CA LEU A 17 40.58 15.67 31.26
C LEU A 17 39.16 15.16 31.03
N SER A 18 38.66 15.52 29.85
CA SER A 18 37.66 14.82 29.06
C SER A 18 36.30 14.58 29.70
N MET A 19 35.48 15.63 29.75
CA MET A 19 34.07 15.38 29.43
C MET A 19 33.96 15.29 27.91
N PRO A 20 33.48 14.18 27.33
CA PRO A 20 33.15 14.16 25.91
C PRO A 20 32.12 15.25 25.67
N ALA A 21 32.38 16.10 24.69
CA ALA A 21 31.38 17.04 24.19
C ALA A 21 30.27 16.23 23.47
N GLU A 22 29.38 15.58 24.23
CA GLU A 22 28.14 14.98 23.72
C GLU A 22 27.14 16.05 23.21
N GLY A 23 27.58 17.30 23.08
CA GLY A 23 26.81 18.41 22.51
C GLY A 23 26.78 18.45 20.98
N GLN A 24 27.53 17.60 20.27
CA GLN A 24 27.41 17.48 18.81
C GLN A 24 26.30 16.50 18.40
N THR A 25 25.15 16.56 19.07
CA THR A 25 23.93 15.95 18.54
C THR A 25 23.42 16.84 17.40
N ARG A 26 23.85 16.50 16.19
CA ARG A 26 23.43 17.15 14.95
C ARG A 26 21.91 17.37 14.98
N LEU A 27 21.48 18.62 15.05
CA LEU A 27 20.06 18.96 15.12
C LEU A 27 19.34 18.27 13.96
N PRO A 28 18.19 17.61 14.21
CA PRO A 28 17.43 16.99 13.14
C PRO A 28 17.12 18.05 12.09
N ARG A 29 17.50 17.77 10.83
CA ARG A 29 17.28 18.68 9.69
C ARG A 29 15.80 19.02 9.45
N VAL A 30 14.89 18.23 10.04
CA VAL A 30 13.45 18.23 9.78
C VAL A 30 12.73 18.27 11.13
N SER A 31 11.82 19.24 11.27
CA SER A 31 11.04 19.38 12.49
C SER A 31 10.14 18.15 12.71
N PRO A 32 9.73 17.86 13.96
CA PRO A 32 8.79 16.77 14.22
C PRO A 32 7.47 16.94 13.47
N SER A 33 6.97 18.17 13.33
CA SER A 33 5.73 18.48 12.61
C SER A 33 5.86 18.21 11.11
N GLU A 34 6.99 18.58 10.49
CA GLU A 34 7.23 18.32 9.08
C GLU A 34 7.34 16.81 8.80
N ARG A 35 7.97 16.03 9.68
CA ARG A 35 7.95 14.56 9.61
C ARG A 35 6.53 13.99 9.69
N ALA A 36 5.73 14.46 10.65
CA ALA A 36 4.35 14.00 10.80
C ALA A 36 3.51 14.28 9.55
N THR A 37 3.60 15.49 8.99
CA THR A 37 2.88 15.83 7.74
C THR A 37 3.32 14.99 6.55
N LYS A 38 4.61 14.69 6.42
CA LYS A 38 5.14 13.82 5.37
C LYS A 38 4.60 12.40 5.49
N ASP A 39 4.54 11.86 6.70
CA ASP A 39 3.99 10.52 6.95
C ASP A 39 2.48 10.47 6.68
N ILE A 40 1.73 11.50 7.07
CA ILE A 40 0.29 11.62 6.77
C ILE A 40 0.09 11.66 5.26
N ASN A 41 0.81 12.51 4.53
CA ASN A 41 0.70 12.60 3.08
C ASN A 41 1.05 11.28 2.38
N ARG A 42 2.03 10.55 2.91
CA ARG A 42 2.36 9.21 2.40
C ARG A 42 1.21 8.24 2.59
N ARG A 43 0.59 8.22 3.77
CA ARG A 43 -0.59 7.38 4.07
C ARG A 43 -1.77 7.72 3.17
N ILE A 44 -2.10 9.01 3.04
CA ILE A 44 -3.18 9.47 2.15
C ILE A 44 -2.98 8.98 0.71
N ARG A 45 -1.76 9.06 0.18
CA ARG A 45 -1.46 8.55 -1.17
C ARG A 45 -1.65 7.03 -1.27
N GLN A 46 -1.25 6.28 -0.24
CA GLN A 46 -1.44 4.83 -0.21
C GLN A 46 -2.93 4.47 -0.14
N ASP A 47 -3.70 5.16 0.70
CA ASP A 47 -5.15 4.95 0.83
C ASP A 47 -5.88 5.26 -0.48
N GLN A 48 -5.52 6.36 -1.16
CA GLN A 48 -6.07 6.70 -2.47
C GLN A 48 -5.78 5.62 -3.53
N GLN A 49 -4.58 5.03 -3.50
CA GLN A 49 -4.24 3.92 -4.41
C GLN A 49 -5.09 2.67 -4.15
N LEU A 50 -5.33 2.35 -2.87
CA LEU A 50 -6.17 1.22 -2.47
C LEU A 50 -7.62 1.43 -2.90
N LEU A 51 -8.18 2.62 -2.66
CA LEU A 51 -9.54 2.97 -3.08
C LEU A 51 -9.73 2.85 -4.60
N ASN A 52 -8.78 3.38 -5.38
CA ASN A 52 -8.82 3.28 -6.83
C ASN A 52 -8.75 1.82 -7.33
N LEU A 53 -7.99 0.97 -6.63
CA LEU A 53 -7.87 -0.45 -6.96
C LEU A 53 -9.16 -1.19 -6.64
N GLU A 54 -9.77 -0.91 -5.50
CA GLU A 54 -11.06 -1.49 -5.11
C GLU A 54 -12.18 -1.10 -6.10
N GLU A 55 -12.23 0.17 -6.51
CA GLU A 55 -13.18 0.65 -7.51
C GLU A 55 -13.01 -0.07 -8.85
N ARG A 56 -11.76 -0.24 -9.31
CA ARG A 56 -11.46 -0.99 -10.53
C ARG A 56 -11.93 -2.44 -10.44
N ILE A 57 -11.60 -3.14 -9.35
CA ILE A 57 -12.04 -4.53 -9.13
C ILE A 57 -13.56 -4.62 -9.15
N ARG A 58 -14.26 -3.66 -8.56
CA ARG A 58 -15.73 -3.62 -8.55
C ARG A 58 -16.29 -3.44 -9.96
N MET A 59 -15.71 -2.53 -10.75
CA MET A 59 -16.11 -2.34 -12.15
C MET A 59 -15.88 -3.60 -12.98
N ASP A 60 -14.70 -4.21 -12.88
CA ASP A 60 -14.35 -5.43 -13.62
C ASP A 60 -15.32 -6.58 -13.28
N ASN A 61 -15.62 -6.77 -12.00
CA ASN A 61 -16.59 -7.78 -11.57
C ASN A 61 -18.00 -7.52 -12.13
N ASN A 62 -18.45 -6.26 -12.15
CA ASN A 62 -19.75 -5.92 -12.71
C ASN A 62 -19.80 -6.21 -14.22
N GLN A 63 -18.71 -5.92 -14.94
CA GLN A 63 -18.60 -6.22 -16.37
C GLN A 63 -18.67 -7.73 -16.61
N ILE A 64 -17.90 -8.53 -15.87
CA ILE A 64 -17.93 -10.01 -15.98
C ILE A 64 -19.35 -10.54 -15.73
N ARG A 65 -20.05 -10.04 -14.70
CA ARG A 65 -21.43 -10.45 -14.42
C ARG A 65 -22.38 -10.13 -15.59
N GLN A 66 -22.22 -8.98 -16.20
CA GLN A 66 -23.03 -8.59 -17.37
C GLN A 66 -22.73 -9.48 -18.58
N ASP A 67 -21.46 -9.79 -18.83
CA ASP A 67 -21.05 -10.65 -19.94
C ASP A 67 -21.61 -12.08 -19.76
N ILE A 68 -21.49 -12.66 -18.57
CA ILE A 68 -22.10 -13.96 -18.24
C ILE A 68 -23.63 -13.93 -18.44
N GLN A 69 -24.29 -12.85 -18.02
CA GLN A 69 -25.73 -12.71 -18.19
C GLN A 69 -26.10 -12.65 -19.68
N ARG A 70 -25.33 -11.92 -20.50
CA ARG A 70 -25.52 -11.88 -21.95
C ARG A 70 -25.31 -13.25 -22.58
N GLU A 71 -24.23 -13.94 -22.24
CA GLU A 71 -23.96 -15.29 -22.75
C GLU A 71 -25.12 -16.24 -22.44
N ARG A 72 -25.71 -16.16 -21.24
CA ARG A 72 -26.89 -16.98 -20.89
C ARG A 72 -28.13 -16.62 -21.70
N LEU A 73 -28.33 -15.34 -22.00
CA LEU A 73 -29.48 -14.88 -22.80
C LEU A 73 -29.35 -15.31 -24.27
N PHE A 74 -28.13 -15.31 -24.80
CA PHE A 74 -27.83 -15.69 -26.18
C PHE A 74 -27.33 -17.14 -26.32
N ALA A 75 -27.30 -17.91 -25.23
CA ALA A 75 -26.91 -19.30 -25.26
C ALA A 75 -27.86 -20.06 -26.21
N PRO A 76 -27.33 -20.78 -27.21
CA PRO A 76 -28.17 -21.59 -28.07
C PRO A 76 -28.92 -22.57 -27.19
N ARG A 77 -30.27 -22.50 -27.22
CA ARG A 77 -31.09 -23.55 -26.61
C ARG A 77 -30.62 -24.88 -27.22
N PRO A 78 -30.34 -25.91 -26.40
CA PRO A 78 -30.10 -27.23 -26.95
C PRO A 78 -31.33 -27.58 -27.79
N LEU A 79 -31.15 -27.63 -29.11
CA LEU A 79 -32.18 -28.15 -29.99
C LEU A 79 -32.42 -29.60 -29.54
N PRO A 80 -33.67 -30.03 -29.35
CA PRO A 80 -33.94 -31.44 -29.09
C PRO A 80 -33.27 -32.26 -30.20
N PRO A 81 -32.71 -33.45 -29.90
CA PRO A 81 -32.06 -34.26 -30.90
C PRO A 81 -33.04 -34.48 -32.05
N VAL A 82 -32.74 -33.86 -33.19
CA VAL A 82 -33.51 -34.05 -34.40
C VAL A 82 -33.28 -35.49 -34.77
N SER A 83 -34.27 -36.34 -34.50
CA SER A 83 -34.24 -37.75 -34.88
C SER A 83 -33.83 -37.82 -36.35
N ARG A 84 -32.73 -38.53 -36.66
CA ARG A 84 -32.26 -38.76 -38.03
C ARG A 84 -33.38 -39.46 -38.80
N GLY A 85 -34.25 -38.69 -39.46
CA GLY A 85 -35.45 -39.19 -40.13
C GLY A 85 -36.73 -38.36 -39.92
N ALA A 86 -36.73 -37.37 -39.02
CA ALA A 86 -37.88 -36.48 -38.84
C ALA A 86 -37.86 -35.33 -39.85
N CYS A 87 -38.44 -35.55 -41.02
CA CYS A 87 -38.83 -34.45 -41.90
C CYS A 87 -39.82 -33.52 -41.18
N PRO A 88 -39.66 -32.19 -41.27
CA PRO A 88 -40.65 -31.27 -40.71
C PRO A 88 -42.01 -31.48 -41.41
N ARG A 89 -43.12 -31.40 -40.66
CA ARG A 89 -44.47 -31.52 -41.22
C ARG A 89 -44.63 -30.49 -42.36
N GLY A 90 -44.77 -30.98 -43.60
CA GLY A 90 -44.91 -30.14 -44.80
C GLY A 90 -43.77 -30.26 -45.82
N SER A 91 -42.71 -31.06 -45.59
CA SER A 91 -41.70 -31.32 -46.62
C SER A 91 -42.13 -32.43 -47.58
N ILE A 92 -41.78 -32.27 -48.86
CA ILE A 92 -42.10 -33.21 -49.95
C ILE A 92 -41.03 -34.31 -50.08
N SER A 93 -39.84 -34.13 -49.52
CA SER A 93 -38.82 -35.19 -49.40
C SER A 93 -37.80 -34.91 -48.27
N CYS A 94 -37.30 -36.00 -47.67
CA CYS A 94 -36.01 -36.08 -46.98
C CYS A 94 -35.04 -36.81 -47.93
#